data_AF-A0A7Z9WVT5-F1
#
_entry.id   AF-A0A7Z9WVT5-F1
#
_cell.length_a   1.000
_cell.length_b   1.000
_cell.length_c   1.000
_cell.angle_alpha   90.00
_cell.angle_beta   90.00
_cell.angle_gamma   90.00
#
_symmetry.space_group_name_H-M   'P 1'
#
loop_
_entity.id
_entity.type
_entity.pdbx_description
1 polymer ?
#
loop_
_entity_poly.entity_id
_entity_poly.type
_entity_poly.pdbx_seq_one_letter_code
_entity_poly.pdbx_strand_id
1 'polypeptide(L)'
;MKNFGERIHHYLLISLTLSFISGLIVYRIFPFEAKTAAIISFIFLATALLLHNNNKSRLATILLLLTVLSLAGLHSANFEKVHLSKNNINSQIVQEEDVVLTGTLHSMPLFDGLKTTVIIKVHNLRLRQEDHFFSSKGLVRLRLKDLWPIDLVPGDEFVIRAKLSRPYSFANPGGFDYAAFLASQNIRVIGRINSTSHILPLAQEKSWLHKLI
;
A
#
# COMPACT_ATOMS: atom_id res chain seq x y z
N MET A 1 -19.69 -34.45 31.13
CA MET A 1 -19.70 -33.40 30.08
C MET A 1 -18.36 -32.66 30.16
N LYS A 2 -17.49 -32.73 29.14
CA LYS A 2 -16.20 -32.00 29.17
C LYS A 2 -16.46 -30.49 29.27
N ASN A 3 -15.79 -29.83 30.21
CA ASN A 3 -15.94 -28.40 30.47
C ASN A 3 -15.54 -27.58 29.23
N PHE A 4 -16.27 -26.50 28.95
CA PHE A 4 -16.05 -25.65 27.77
C PHE A 4 -14.58 -25.18 27.62
N GLY A 5 -13.91 -24.88 28.74
CA GLY A 5 -12.49 -24.51 28.75
C GLY A 5 -11.54 -25.64 28.28
N GLU A 6 -11.83 -26.91 28.58
CA GLU A 6 -10.99 -28.03 28.12
C GLU A 6 -11.12 -28.26 26.62
N ARG A 7 -12.30 -27.97 26.05
CA ARG A 7 -12.53 -28.04 24.60
C ARG A 7 -11.73 -26.96 23.86
N ILE A 8 -11.64 -25.74 24.41
CA ILE A 8 -10.82 -24.67 23.83
C ILE A 8 -9.34 -25.05 23.80
N HIS A 9 -8.82 -25.66 24.88
CA HIS A 9 -7.43 -26.12 24.90
C HIS A 9 -7.15 -27.23 23.87
N HIS A 10 -8.11 -28.14 23.66
CA HIS A 10 -7.95 -29.24 22.69
C HIS A 10 -8.06 -28.76 21.23
N TYR A 11 -8.86 -27.73 20.97
CA TYR A 11 -9.08 -27.14 19.64
C TYR A 11 -8.62 -25.68 19.58
N LEU A 12 -7.42 -25.42 20.10
CA LEU A 12 -6.90 -24.07 20.24
C LEU A 12 -6.75 -23.37 18.88
N LEU A 13 -6.30 -24.10 17.85
CA LEU A 13 -6.18 -23.57 16.50
C LEU A 13 -7.54 -23.14 15.92
N ILE A 14 -8.58 -23.98 16.06
CA ILE A 14 -9.93 -23.67 15.57
C ILE A 14 -10.53 -22.48 16.32
N SER A 15 -10.31 -22.42 17.64
CA SER A 15 -10.79 -21.30 18.46
C SER A 15 -10.10 -19.99 18.07
N LEU A 16 -8.81 -20.05 17.76
CA LEU A 16 -8.00 -18.90 17.35
C LEU A 16 -8.41 -18.41 15.96
N THR A 17 -8.63 -19.30 15.00
CA THR A 17 -9.09 -18.93 13.65
C THR A 17 -10.50 -18.33 13.68
N LEU A 18 -11.43 -18.91 14.46
CA LEU A 18 -12.77 -18.34 14.65
C LEU A 18 -12.72 -16.95 15.30
N SER A 19 -11.85 -16.75 16.29
CA SER A 19 -11.68 -15.43 16.91
C SER A 19 -11.14 -14.40 15.92
N PHE A 20 -10.15 -14.79 15.12
CA PHE A 20 -9.57 -13.93 14.08
C PHE A 20 -10.61 -13.53 13.03
N ILE A 21 -11.38 -14.50 12.49
CA ILE A 21 -12.45 -14.24 11.53
C ILE A 21 -13.53 -13.33 12.14
N SER A 22 -13.90 -13.57 13.40
CA SER A 22 -14.87 -12.72 14.10
C SER A 22 -14.36 -11.29 14.23
N GLY A 23 -13.07 -11.09 14.49
CA GLY A 23 -12.45 -9.76 14.55
C GLY A 23 -12.48 -9.01 13.22
N LEU A 24 -12.30 -9.71 12.10
CA LEU A 24 -12.47 -9.13 10.76
C LEU A 24 -13.92 -8.67 10.52
N ILE A 25 -14.91 -9.49 10.92
CA ILE A 25 -16.33 -9.16 10.77
C ILE A 25 -16.70 -7.95 11.63
N VAL A 26 -16.26 -7.92 12.89
CA VAL A 26 -16.53 -6.80 13.81
C VAL A 26 -15.97 -5.49 13.26
N TYR A 27 -14.73 -5.49 12.78
CA TYR A 27 -14.13 -4.30 12.17
C TYR A 27 -14.93 -3.82 10.95
N ARG A 28 -15.45 -4.74 10.13
CA ARG A 28 -16.25 -4.39 8.96
C ARG A 28 -17.57 -3.69 9.30
N ILE A 29 -18.19 -4.04 10.43
CA ILE A 29 -19.43 -3.41 10.89
C ILE A 29 -19.14 -2.11 11.63
N PHE A 30 -18.09 -2.09 12.45
CA PHE A 30 -17.66 -0.95 13.25
C PHE A 30 -16.20 -0.60 12.95
N PRO A 31 -15.93 0.21 11.92
CA PRO A 31 -14.56 0.63 11.63
C PRO A 31 -14.06 1.54 12.74
N PHE A 32 -12.94 1.17 13.35
CA PHE A 32 -12.27 1.92 14.41
C PHE A 32 -10.81 2.24 14.02
N GLU A 33 -10.19 3.20 14.71
CA GLU A 33 -8.81 3.57 14.42
C GLU A 33 -7.80 2.46 14.80
N ALA A 34 -6.75 2.31 14.00
CA ALA A 34 -5.66 1.36 14.32
C ALA A 34 -5.03 1.59 15.72
N LYS A 35 -5.03 2.85 16.21
CA LYS A 35 -4.50 3.19 17.53
C LYS A 35 -5.37 2.64 18.67
N THR A 36 -6.69 2.77 18.55
CA THR A 36 -7.60 2.25 19.58
C THR A 36 -7.56 0.73 19.62
N ALA A 37 -7.47 0.08 18.45
CA ALA A 37 -7.26 -1.35 18.32
C ALA A 37 -6.00 -1.83 19.05
N ALA A 38 -4.87 -1.15 18.82
CA ALA A 38 -3.59 -1.49 19.43
C ALA A 38 -3.62 -1.38 20.96
N ILE A 39 -4.22 -0.32 21.50
CA ILE A 39 -4.36 -0.10 22.94
C ILE A 39 -5.20 -1.22 23.56
N ILE A 40 -6.34 -1.57 22.94
CA ILE A 40 -7.21 -2.65 23.41
C ILE A 40 -6.48 -4.00 23.39
N SER A 41 -5.78 -4.33 22.30
CA SER A 41 -4.98 -5.56 22.21
C SER A 41 -3.90 -5.63 23.30
N PHE A 42 -3.22 -4.51 23.57
CA PHE A 42 -2.18 -4.44 24.60
C PHE A 42 -2.75 -4.64 26.01
N ILE A 43 -3.89 -4.01 26.32
CA ILE A 43 -4.56 -4.19 27.62
C ILE A 43 -4.99 -5.64 27.81
N PHE A 44 -5.61 -6.26 26.80
CA PHE A 44 -6.01 -7.67 26.88
C PHE A 44 -4.82 -8.61 27.01
N LEU A 45 -3.70 -8.33 26.35
CA LEU A 45 -2.49 -9.14 26.46
C LEU A 45 -1.85 -9.02 27.85
N ALA A 46 -1.69 -7.79 28.34
CA ALA A 46 -1.12 -7.53 29.66
C ALA A 46 -1.97 -8.17 30.77
N THR A 47 -3.30 -8.04 30.70
CA THR A 47 -4.22 -8.67 31.65
C THR A 47 -4.22 -10.20 31.55
N ALA A 48 -4.11 -10.76 30.34
CA ALA A 48 -3.98 -12.20 30.15
C ALA A 48 -2.70 -12.75 30.82
N LEU A 49 -1.57 -12.07 30.65
CA LEU A 49 -0.29 -12.46 31.24
C LEU A 49 -0.32 -12.40 32.78
N LEU A 50 -0.90 -11.33 33.35
CA LEU A 50 -1.07 -11.20 34.81
C LEU A 50 -1.97 -12.29 35.39
N LEU A 51 -3.05 -12.65 34.70
CA LEU A 51 -3.97 -13.69 35.15
C LEU A 51 -3.41 -15.11 34.96
N HIS A 52 -2.56 -15.31 33.94
CA HIS A 52 -1.82 -16.55 33.76
C HIS A 52 -0.87 -16.79 34.92
N ASN A 53 -0.14 -15.75 35.35
CA ASN A 53 0.77 -15.82 36.48
C ASN A 53 0.06 -16.11 37.82
N ASN A 54 -1.23 -15.76 37.92
CA ASN A 54 -2.07 -15.99 39.10
C ASN A 54 -2.86 -17.32 39.05
N ASN A 55 -2.44 -18.30 38.23
CA ASN A 55 -3.12 -19.60 38.04
C ASN A 55 -4.59 -19.52 37.57
N LYS A 56 -5.07 -18.37 37.08
CA LYS A 56 -6.41 -18.18 36.52
C LYS A 56 -6.43 -18.47 35.01
N SER A 57 -5.94 -19.65 34.63
CA SER A 57 -5.68 -20.06 33.25
C SER A 57 -6.87 -19.89 32.31
N ARG A 58 -8.11 -20.16 32.78
CA ARG A 58 -9.33 -20.02 31.98
C ARG A 58 -9.60 -18.59 31.52
N LEU A 59 -9.46 -17.61 32.42
CA LEU A 59 -9.67 -16.20 32.09
C LEU A 59 -8.57 -15.68 31.18
N ALA A 60 -7.32 -16.14 31.39
CA ALA A 60 -6.20 -15.82 30.52
C ALA A 60 -6.45 -16.30 29.07
N THR A 61 -6.98 -17.52 28.89
CA THR A 61 -7.32 -18.04 27.55
C THR A 61 -8.40 -17.22 26.86
N ILE A 62 -9.44 -16.78 27.58
CA ILE A 62 -10.50 -15.93 27.00
C ILE A 62 -9.94 -14.57 26.57
N LEU A 63 -9.11 -13.95 27.42
CA LEU A 63 -8.47 -12.67 27.09
C LEU A 63 -7.52 -12.81 25.89
N LEU A 64 -6.77 -13.91 25.79
CA LEU A 64 -5.96 -14.20 24.60
C LEU A 64 -6.81 -14.29 23.34
N LEU A 65 -7.98 -14.93 23.38
CA LEU A 65 -8.88 -14.93 22.21
C LEU A 65 -9.33 -13.50 21.85
N LEU A 66 -9.62 -12.64 22.84
CA LEU A 66 -9.95 -11.23 22.61
C LEU A 66 -8.76 -10.40 22.06
N THR A 67 -7.52 -10.73 22.44
CA THR A 67 -6.33 -10.13 21.82
C THR A 67 -6.29 -10.45 20.34
N VAL A 68 -6.50 -11.72 19.95
CA VAL A 68 -6.49 -12.15 18.54
C VAL A 68 -7.60 -11.45 17.74
N LEU A 69 -8.79 -11.29 18.34
CA LEU A 69 -9.91 -10.56 17.74
C LEU A 69 -9.53 -9.09 17.46
N SER A 70 -8.93 -8.40 18.43
CA SER A 70 -8.52 -7.00 18.28
C SER A 70 -7.33 -6.82 17.33
N LEU A 71 -6.39 -7.79 17.29
CA LEU A 71 -5.30 -7.85 16.31
C LEU A 71 -5.82 -7.98 14.87
N ALA A 72 -6.86 -8.77 14.64
CA ALA A 72 -7.51 -8.87 13.33
C ALA A 72 -8.12 -7.53 12.89
N GLY A 73 -8.71 -6.78 13.83
CA GLY A 73 -9.19 -5.42 13.61
C GLY A 73 -8.08 -4.42 13.27
N LEU A 74 -6.95 -4.49 14.00
CA LEU A 74 -5.78 -3.66 13.72
C LEU A 74 -5.21 -3.92 12.32
N HIS A 75 -5.14 -5.19 11.91
CA HIS A 75 -4.70 -5.58 10.57
C HIS A 75 -5.60 -4.96 9.49
N SER A 76 -6.92 -5.06 9.67
CA SER A 76 -7.90 -4.47 8.75
C SER A 76 -7.80 -2.94 8.70
N ALA A 77 -7.65 -2.28 9.85
CA ALA A 77 -7.52 -0.82 9.94
C ALA A 77 -6.28 -0.28 9.23
N ASN A 78 -5.14 -0.98 9.35
CA ASN A 78 -3.91 -0.61 8.65
C ASN A 78 -4.03 -0.85 7.15
N PHE A 79 -4.66 -1.96 6.76
CA PHE A 79 -4.91 -2.24 5.35
C PHE A 79 -5.80 -1.15 4.73
N GLU A 80 -6.89 -0.76 5.39
CA GLU A 80 -7.81 0.24 4.87
C GLU A 80 -7.19 1.65 4.74
N LYS A 81 -6.35 2.07 5.70
CA LYS A 81 -5.61 3.35 5.60
C LYS A 81 -4.70 3.43 4.37
N VAL A 82 -4.12 2.31 3.93
CA VAL A 82 -3.34 2.23 2.69
C VAL A 82 -4.22 2.35 1.43
N HIS A 83 -5.52 2.05 1.55
CA HIS A 83 -6.48 2.07 0.45
C HIS A 83 -7.29 3.38 0.36
N LEU A 84 -7.51 4.10 1.46
CA LEU A 84 -8.40 5.28 1.53
C LEU A 84 -7.73 6.65 1.62
N SER A 85 -6.40 6.76 1.47
CA SER A 85 -5.78 8.09 1.34
C SER A 85 -6.37 8.79 0.11
N LYS A 86 -7.23 9.79 0.31
CA LYS A 86 -7.91 10.58 -0.74
C LYS A 86 -6.94 11.20 -1.76
N ASN A 87 -5.68 11.39 -1.36
CA ASN A 87 -4.60 11.88 -2.20
C ASN A 87 -3.80 10.73 -2.86
N ASN A 88 -4.37 9.53 -3.01
CA ASN A 88 -3.69 8.43 -3.70
C ASN A 88 -4.00 8.51 -5.19
N ILE A 89 -2.98 8.36 -6.03
CA ILE A 89 -3.16 8.43 -7.49
C ILE A 89 -4.18 7.40 -8.00
N ASN A 90 -4.33 6.27 -7.31
CA ASN A 90 -5.28 5.22 -7.69
C ASN A 90 -6.76 5.68 -7.69
N SER A 91 -7.15 6.57 -6.76
CA SER A 91 -8.53 7.08 -6.73
C SER A 91 -8.79 8.15 -7.78
N GLN A 92 -7.74 8.80 -8.29
CA GLN A 92 -7.82 9.90 -9.24
C GLN A 92 -7.83 9.40 -10.70
N ILE A 93 -7.14 8.30 -10.99
CA ILE A 93 -7.12 7.69 -12.33
C ILE A 93 -8.13 6.55 -12.39
N VAL A 94 -9.29 6.83 -12.98
CA VAL A 94 -10.37 5.84 -13.20
C VAL A 94 -10.31 5.28 -14.62
N GLN A 95 -10.07 6.15 -15.60
CA GLN A 95 -9.97 5.81 -17.02
C GLN A 95 -8.61 6.21 -17.60
N GLU A 96 -8.33 5.79 -18.82
CA GLU A 96 -7.09 6.18 -19.49
C GLU A 96 -7.12 7.67 -19.87
N GLU A 97 -6.32 8.50 -19.20
CA GLU A 97 -6.31 9.95 -19.40
C GLU A 97 -4.88 10.49 -19.55
N ASP A 98 -4.73 11.54 -20.36
CA ASP A 98 -3.49 12.33 -20.44
C ASP A 98 -3.36 13.21 -19.21
N VAL A 99 -2.24 13.09 -18.50
CA VAL A 99 -1.97 13.86 -17.29
C VAL A 99 -0.58 14.48 -17.36
N VAL A 100 -0.40 15.52 -16.56
CA VAL A 100 0.92 16.06 -16.23
C VAL A 100 1.18 15.75 -14.77
N LEU A 101 2.27 15.05 -14.46
CA LEU A 101 2.65 14.71 -13.09
C LEU A 101 4.03 15.26 -12.75
N THR A 102 4.22 15.60 -11.48
CA THR A 102 5.53 15.91 -10.91
C THR A 102 5.90 14.81 -9.92
N GLY A 103 7.15 14.40 -9.93
CA GLY A 103 7.61 13.36 -9.01
C GLY A 103 9.11 13.13 -9.08
N THR A 104 9.57 12.15 -8.31
CA THR A 104 10.96 11.71 -8.29
C THR A 104 11.13 10.36 -8.96
N LEU A 105 12.26 10.14 -9.63
CA LEU A 105 12.62 8.81 -10.12
C LEU A 105 12.88 7.90 -8.92
N HIS A 106 12.11 6.82 -8.79
CA HIS A 106 12.19 5.94 -7.61
C HIS A 106 13.33 4.92 -7.72
N SER A 107 13.59 4.41 -8.92
CA SER A 107 14.57 3.36 -9.18
C SER A 107 15.22 3.55 -10.54
N MET A 108 16.35 2.86 -10.77
CA MET A 108 17.05 2.89 -12.05
C MET A 108 16.11 2.51 -13.21
N PRO A 109 16.13 3.24 -14.34
CA PRO A 109 15.38 2.87 -15.53
C PRO A 109 15.83 1.51 -16.07
N LEU A 110 14.86 0.67 -16.44
CA LEU A 110 15.12 -0.63 -17.04
C LEU A 110 14.87 -0.57 -18.55
N PHE A 111 15.94 -0.67 -19.34
CA PHE A 111 15.86 -0.72 -20.80
C PHE A 111 15.92 -2.18 -21.28
N ASP A 112 14.97 -2.57 -22.13
CA ASP A 112 14.88 -3.94 -22.68
C ASP A 112 15.35 -4.04 -24.15
N GLY A 113 15.99 -3.00 -24.67
CA GLY A 113 16.40 -2.90 -26.07
C GLY A 113 15.40 -2.16 -26.96
N LEU A 114 14.14 -2.03 -26.54
CA LEU A 114 13.09 -1.35 -27.33
C LEU A 114 12.37 -0.26 -26.54
N LYS A 115 12.21 -0.43 -25.23
CA LYS A 115 11.49 0.48 -24.35
C LYS A 115 12.18 0.58 -23.01
N THR A 116 12.06 1.75 -22.42
CA THR A 116 12.48 2.00 -21.05
C THR A 116 11.27 1.93 -20.12
N THR A 117 11.39 1.15 -19.05
CA THR A 117 10.44 1.13 -17.94
C THR A 117 11.02 1.90 -16.77
N VAL A 118 10.25 2.82 -16.21
CA VAL A 118 10.60 3.55 -14.99
C VAL A 118 9.51 3.43 -13.94
N ILE A 119 9.91 3.56 -12.68
CA ILE A 119 9.02 3.70 -11.54
C ILE A 119 9.20 5.11 -10.97
N ILE A 120 8.11 5.84 -10.84
CA ILE A 120 8.09 7.23 -10.39
C ILE A 120 7.26 7.32 -9.13
N LYS A 121 7.80 8.03 -8.14
CA LYS A 121 7.05 8.42 -6.94
C LYS A 121 6.40 9.78 -7.20
N VAL A 122 5.07 9.79 -7.25
CA VAL A 122 4.28 10.99 -7.58
C VAL A 122 4.19 11.91 -6.37
N HIS A 123 4.30 13.22 -6.63
CA HIS A 123 4.10 14.30 -5.66
C HIS A 123 2.84 15.10 -5.98
N ASN A 124 2.67 15.49 -7.24
CA ASN A 124 1.50 16.22 -7.71
C ASN A 124 1.07 15.72 -9.09
N LEU A 125 -0.20 15.92 -9.39
CA LEU A 125 -0.81 15.56 -10.66
C LEU A 125 -1.75 16.66 -11.12
N ARG A 126 -1.83 16.87 -12.42
CA ARG A 126 -2.80 17.72 -13.11
C ARG A 126 -3.49 16.90 -14.19
N LEU A 127 -4.81 16.77 -14.08
CA LEU A 127 -5.65 16.13 -15.09
C LEU A 127 -5.84 17.07 -16.29
N ARG A 128 -6.25 16.54 -17.44
CA ARG A 128 -6.41 17.38 -18.65
C ARG A 128 -7.54 18.40 -18.49
N GLN A 129 -8.56 18.05 -17.71
CA GLN A 129 -9.74 18.89 -17.47
C GLN A 129 -9.55 19.90 -16.34
N GLU A 130 -8.42 19.84 -15.62
CA GLU A 130 -8.16 20.70 -14.46
C GLU A 130 -6.98 21.63 -14.74
N ASP A 131 -7.13 22.89 -14.35
CA ASP A 131 -6.08 23.91 -14.54
C ASP A 131 -5.02 23.89 -13.44
N HIS A 132 -5.30 23.24 -12.31
CA HIS A 132 -4.44 23.23 -11.13
C HIS A 132 -3.82 21.86 -10.86
N PHE A 133 -2.63 21.87 -10.27
CA PHE A 133 -2.02 20.66 -9.71
C PHE A 133 -2.64 20.35 -8.35
N PHE A 134 -2.95 19.09 -8.10
CA PHE A 134 -3.33 18.59 -6.80
C PHE A 134 -2.28 17.61 -6.28
N SER A 135 -2.14 17.56 -4.95
CA SER A 135 -1.22 16.64 -4.31
C SER A 135 -1.70 15.20 -4.50
N SER A 136 -0.81 14.36 -5.03
CA SER A 136 -1.07 12.95 -5.28
C SER A 136 0.14 12.12 -4.87
N LYS A 137 -0.10 11.01 -4.18
CA LYS A 137 0.91 10.11 -3.65
C LYS A 137 0.72 8.72 -4.24
N GLY A 138 1.82 8.07 -4.59
CA GLY A 138 1.83 6.70 -5.07
C GLY A 138 3.00 6.42 -5.99
N LEU A 139 3.19 5.14 -6.30
CA LEU A 139 4.14 4.71 -7.32
C LEU A 139 3.41 4.48 -8.63
N VAL A 140 4.00 4.98 -9.72
CA VAL A 140 3.52 4.81 -11.08
C VAL A 140 4.60 4.14 -11.90
N ARG A 141 4.20 3.12 -12.67
CA ARG A 141 5.10 2.49 -13.65
C ARG A 141 4.83 3.07 -15.02
N LEU A 142 5.80 3.79 -15.58
CA LEU A 142 5.72 4.34 -16.92
C LEU A 142 6.59 3.56 -17.92
N ARG A 143 6.11 3.48 -19.15
CA ARG A 143 6.85 2.95 -20.29
C ARG A 143 7.13 4.07 -21.30
N LEU A 144 8.37 4.18 -21.73
CA LEU A 144 8.84 5.09 -22.78
C LEU A 144 9.36 4.23 -23.94
N LYS A 145 8.93 4.52 -25.18
CA LYS A 145 9.43 3.84 -26.40
C LYS A 145 10.74 4.48 -26.90
N ASP A 146 11.63 4.77 -25.97
CA ASP A 146 12.89 5.47 -26.21
C ASP A 146 13.81 5.26 -24.99
N LEU A 147 15.05 5.72 -25.09
CA LEU A 147 15.99 5.79 -23.99
C LEU A 147 15.53 6.84 -22.97
N TRP A 148 15.71 6.51 -21.69
CA TRP A 148 15.54 7.48 -20.62
C TRP A 148 16.67 8.52 -20.66
N PRO A 149 16.40 9.82 -20.37
CA PRO A 149 17.45 10.83 -20.30
C PRO A 149 18.55 10.41 -19.32
N ILE A 150 19.80 10.37 -19.79
CA ILE A 150 20.93 9.83 -19.00
C ILE A 150 21.25 10.72 -17.79
N ASP A 151 20.84 11.98 -17.84
CA ASP A 151 21.07 13.00 -16.84
C ASP A 151 20.15 12.86 -15.61
N LEU A 152 19.08 12.06 -15.72
CA LEU A 152 18.08 11.85 -14.68
C LEU A 152 18.36 10.56 -13.91
N VAL A 153 18.82 10.72 -12.66
CA VAL A 153 19.15 9.61 -11.76
C VAL A 153 18.08 9.43 -10.68
N PRO A 154 18.02 8.26 -10.01
CA PRO A 154 17.10 8.06 -8.91
C PRO A 154 17.24 9.15 -7.84
N GLY A 155 16.10 9.73 -7.43
CA GLY A 155 16.04 10.89 -6.54
C GLY A 155 15.78 12.22 -7.23
N ASP A 156 16.11 12.36 -8.52
CA ASP A 156 15.88 13.60 -9.27
C ASP A 156 14.39 13.88 -9.45
N GLU A 157 14.02 15.16 -9.39
CA GLU A 157 12.67 15.65 -9.62
C GLU A 157 12.45 16.11 -11.07
N PHE A 158 11.28 15.81 -11.61
CA PHE A 158 10.89 16.19 -12.97
C PHE A 158 9.37 16.28 -13.12
N VAL A 159 8.98 16.93 -14.22
CA VAL A 159 7.62 16.96 -14.75
C VAL A 159 7.53 16.01 -15.94
N ILE A 160 6.48 15.19 -15.98
CA ILE A 160 6.21 14.30 -17.11
C ILE A 160 4.78 14.48 -17.60
N ARG A 161 4.62 14.55 -18.92
CA ARG A 161 3.33 14.34 -19.59
C ARG A 161 3.19 12.90 -20.05
N ALA A 162 2.27 12.17 -19.42
CA ALA A 162 2.03 10.76 -19.68
C ALA A 162 0.54 10.46 -19.83
N LYS A 163 0.23 9.34 -20.46
CA LYS A 163 -1.11 8.78 -20.46
C LYS A 163 -1.17 7.67 -19.42
N LEU A 164 -1.99 7.85 -18.37
CA LEU A 164 -2.09 6.93 -17.24
C LEU A 164 -3.37 6.11 -17.30
N SER A 165 -3.32 4.88 -16.80
CA SER A 165 -4.46 4.00 -16.61
C SER A 165 -4.23 3.02 -15.47
N ARG A 166 -5.30 2.31 -15.08
CA ARG A 166 -5.19 1.18 -14.16
C ARG A 166 -4.62 -0.04 -14.88
N PRO A 167 -3.79 -0.86 -14.22
CA PRO A 167 -3.34 -2.11 -14.80
C PRO A 167 -4.54 -3.02 -15.07
N TYR A 168 -4.60 -3.53 -16.29
CA TYR A 168 -5.62 -4.48 -16.70
C TYR A 168 -5.36 -5.84 -16.06
N SER A 169 -6.40 -6.47 -15.50
CA SER A 169 -6.34 -7.87 -15.09
C SER A 169 -6.97 -8.71 -16.20
N PHE A 170 -6.19 -9.65 -16.75
CA PHE A 170 -6.74 -10.65 -17.65
C PHE A 170 -7.41 -11.72 -16.78
N ALA A 171 -8.71 -11.91 -16.93
CA ALA A 171 -9.48 -12.92 -16.20
C ALA A 171 -9.21 -14.34 -16.73
N ASN A 172 -7.93 -14.72 -16.80
CA ASN A 172 -7.47 -16.02 -17.26
C ASN A 172 -7.35 -16.95 -16.05
N PRO A 173 -8.22 -17.97 -15.91
CA PRO A 173 -8.14 -18.90 -14.78
C PRO A 173 -6.77 -19.60 -14.75
N GLY A 174 -6.10 -19.59 -13.60
CA GLY A 174 -4.76 -20.15 -13.43
C GLY A 174 -3.61 -19.33 -14.05
N GLY A 175 -3.91 -18.18 -14.65
CA GLY A 175 -2.92 -17.26 -15.21
C GLY A 175 -2.28 -16.34 -14.17
N PHE A 176 -1.19 -15.70 -14.55
CA PHE A 176 -0.53 -14.69 -13.73
C PHE A 176 -1.36 -13.40 -13.66
N ASP A 177 -1.75 -13.00 -12.44
CA ASP A 177 -2.45 -11.74 -12.21
C ASP A 177 -1.44 -10.57 -12.11
N TYR A 178 -1.21 -9.94 -13.26
CA TYR A 178 -0.30 -8.80 -13.35
C TYR A 178 -0.74 -7.60 -12.51
N ALA A 179 -2.05 -7.38 -12.35
CA ALA A 179 -2.57 -6.28 -11.55
C ALA A 179 -2.30 -6.52 -10.06
N ALA A 180 -2.52 -7.75 -9.57
CA ALA A 180 -2.21 -8.14 -8.20
C ALA A 180 -0.69 -8.08 -7.93
N PHE A 181 0.14 -8.53 -8.87
CA PHE A 181 1.59 -8.43 -8.78
C PHE A 181 2.06 -6.98 -8.62
N LEU A 182 1.60 -6.06 -9.48
CA LEU A 182 1.95 -4.64 -9.35
C LEU A 182 1.43 -4.03 -8.04
N ALA A 183 0.22 -4.40 -7.61
CA ALA A 183 -0.36 -3.93 -6.37
C ALA A 183 0.48 -4.33 -5.14
N SER A 184 1.07 -5.53 -5.15
CA SER A 184 2.01 -5.98 -4.10
C SER A 184 3.28 -5.13 -4.02
N GLN A 185 3.65 -4.48 -5.13
CA GLN A 185 4.77 -3.54 -5.22
C GLN A 185 4.34 -2.09 -4.95
N ASN A 186 3.13 -1.86 -4.44
CA ASN A 186 2.50 -0.54 -4.28
C ASN A 186 2.34 0.26 -5.57
N ILE A 187 2.40 -0.40 -6.74
CA ILE A 187 2.15 0.20 -8.05
C ILE A 187 0.71 -0.10 -8.44
N ARG A 188 -0.13 0.93 -8.43
CA ARG A 188 -1.56 0.79 -8.78
C ARG A 188 -1.95 1.50 -10.06
N VAL A 189 -1.02 2.26 -10.62
CA VAL A 189 -1.21 3.03 -11.86
C VAL A 189 -0.04 2.74 -12.78
N ILE A 190 -0.38 2.51 -14.04
CA ILE A 190 0.59 2.31 -15.12
C ILE A 190 0.38 3.40 -16.16
N GLY A 191 1.36 3.60 -17.03
CA GLY A 191 1.18 4.55 -18.10
C GLY A 191 2.26 4.47 -19.16
N ARG A 192 2.12 5.37 -20.13
CA ARG A 192 3.05 5.51 -21.24
C ARG A 192 3.43 6.97 -21.45
N ILE A 193 4.70 7.16 -21.77
CA ILE A 193 5.27 8.42 -22.22
C ILE A 193 5.45 8.29 -23.72
N ASN A 194 4.91 9.25 -24.49
CA ASN A 194 4.94 9.18 -25.94
C ASN A 194 6.30 9.57 -26.52
N SER A 195 7.03 10.47 -25.87
CA SER A 195 8.34 10.96 -26.31
C SER A 195 9.15 11.49 -25.14
N THR A 196 10.47 11.43 -25.25
CA THR A 196 11.44 11.98 -24.28
C THR A 196 11.27 13.48 -24.08
N SER A 197 10.76 14.21 -25.08
CA SER A 197 10.43 15.65 -24.96
C SER A 197 9.31 15.96 -23.95
N HIS A 198 8.57 14.95 -23.51
CA HIS A 198 7.55 15.11 -22.47
C HIS A 198 8.12 15.04 -21.06
N ILE A 199 9.44 14.89 -20.91
CA ILE A 199 10.14 14.81 -19.63
C ILE A 199 10.94 16.10 -19.47
N LEU A 200 10.65 16.85 -18.42
CA LEU A 200 11.35 18.09 -18.10
C LEU A 200 11.92 18.01 -16.69
N PRO A 201 13.25 18.12 -16.50
CA PRO A 201 13.83 18.21 -15.16
C PRO A 201 13.28 19.44 -14.44
N LEU A 202 12.88 19.26 -13.18
CA LEU A 202 12.60 20.39 -12.30
C LEU A 202 13.93 20.83 -11.74
N ALA A 203 14.38 22.03 -12.09
CA ALA A 203 15.62 22.57 -11.58
C ALA A 203 15.55 22.67 -10.04
N GLN A 204 16.20 21.73 -9.36
CA GLN A 204 16.67 21.97 -8.00
C GLN A 204 17.98 22.73 -8.12
N GLU A 205 18.14 23.79 -7.33
CA GLU A 205 19.47 24.33 -7.06
C GLU A 205 20.31 23.18 -6.50
N LYS A 206 21.10 22.53 -7.37
CA LYS A 206 22.03 21.48 -6.97
C LYS A 206 22.98 22.12 -5.96
N SER A 207 22.71 21.86 -4.68
CA SER A 207 23.55 22.33 -3.59
C SER A 207 24.98 21.84 -3.86
N TRP A 208 25.89 22.80 -3.94
CA TRP A 208 27.30 22.67 -4.31
C TRP A 208 28.08 21.59 -3.53
N LEU A 209 27.53 21.10 -2.42
CA LEU A 209 28.11 20.06 -1.57
C LEU A 209 28.17 18.67 -2.22
N HIS A 210 27.39 18.38 -3.26
CA HIS A 210 27.46 17.07 -3.94
C HIS A 210 28.70 16.88 -4.84
N LYS A 211 29.51 17.92 -5.07
CA LYS A 211 30.75 17.84 -5.86
C LYS A 211 32.00 17.45 -5.06
N LEU A 212 31.89 17.28 -3.73
CA LEU A 212 33.04 17.09 -2.84
C LEU A 212 33.16 15.68 -2.22
N ILE A 213 32.38 14.71 -2.70
CA ILE A 213 32.47 13.29 -2.30
C ILE A 213 32.69 12.46 -3.56
#